data_AF-A0A8I0FDH7-F1
#
_entry.id   AF-A0A8I0FDH7-F1
#
_cell.length_a   1.000
_cell.length_b   1.000
_cell.length_c   1.000
_cell.angle_alpha   90.00
_cell.angle_beta   90.00
_cell.angle_gamma   90.00
#
_symmetry.space_group_name_H-M   'P 1'
#
loop_
_entity.id
_entity.type
_entity.pdbx_description
1 polymer ?
#
loop_
_entity_poly.entity_id
_entity_poly.type
_entity_poly.pdbx_seq_one_letter_code
_entity_poly.pdbx_strand_id
1 'polypeptide(L)'
;RNKLAFAMAGLVGVSLAVGGGAGYWFANQSDKAQPDSTQKTAKVLYWYDPMKPEQHFDKPGKSPFMDMQLVPKYADEGDAGATESTVVKIDPSIQQNLAIRYAMVEQAMVGSNLLTNGILQANERQVAILQTRANGFVQRVYGHAVGDIVSQGSPIA
;
A
#
# COMPACT_ATOMS: atom_id res chain seq x y z
N ARG A 1 14.93 3.54 -65.16
CA ARG A 1 14.40 4.59 -64.24
C ARG A 1 12.88 4.37 -64.16
N ASN A 2 12.31 4.36 -62.94
CA ASN A 2 10.86 4.26 -62.61
C ASN A 2 10.26 2.93 -62.12
N LYS A 3 11.04 1.83 -61.95
CA LYS A 3 10.47 0.60 -61.35
C LYS A 3 10.15 0.74 -59.85
N LEU A 4 10.91 1.56 -59.13
CA LEU A 4 10.73 1.78 -57.68
C LEU A 4 9.51 2.67 -57.35
N ALA A 5 9.16 3.60 -58.22
CA ALA A 5 8.00 4.49 -58.00
C ALA A 5 6.67 3.74 -58.13
N PHE A 6 6.55 2.81 -59.09
CA PHE A 6 5.38 1.95 -59.22
C PHE A 6 5.25 0.95 -58.07
N ALA A 7 6.37 0.44 -57.53
CA ALA A 7 6.36 -0.46 -56.38
C ALA A 7 5.88 0.25 -55.10
N MET A 8 6.31 1.49 -54.87
CA MET A 8 5.89 2.28 -53.69
C MET A 8 4.42 2.72 -53.79
N ALA A 9 3.95 3.11 -54.98
CA ALA A 9 2.53 3.44 -55.17
C ALA A 9 1.62 2.21 -54.97
N GLY A 10 2.07 1.02 -55.39
CA GLY A 10 1.36 -0.24 -55.15
C GLY A 10 1.26 -0.59 -53.66
N LEU A 11 2.36 -0.41 -52.91
CA LEU A 11 2.40 -0.68 -51.46
C LEU A 11 1.48 0.25 -50.66
N VAL A 12 1.44 1.54 -51.00
CA VAL A 12 0.55 2.51 -50.34
C VAL A 12 -0.92 2.25 -50.66
N GLY A 13 -1.24 1.85 -51.90
CA GLY A 13 -2.60 1.48 -52.29
C GLY A 13 -3.11 0.25 -51.54
N VAL A 14 -2.27 -0.77 -51.35
CA VAL A 14 -2.62 -1.99 -50.61
C VAL A 14 -2.80 -1.71 -49.12
N SER A 15 -1.95 -0.88 -48.50
CA SER A 15 -2.12 -0.56 -47.06
C SER A 15 -3.40 0.22 -46.78
N LEU A 16 -3.81 1.13 -47.68
CA LEU A 16 -5.06 1.88 -47.55
C LEU A 16 -6.30 0.98 -47.74
N ALA A 17 -6.25 0.04 -48.68
CA ALA A 17 -7.35 -0.90 -48.90
C ALA A 17 -7.54 -1.86 -47.72
N VAL A 18 -6.45 -2.38 -47.14
CA VAL A 18 -6.51 -3.27 -45.97
C VAL A 18 -6.97 -2.51 -44.72
N GLY A 19 -6.47 -1.30 -44.49
CA GLY A 19 -6.88 -0.46 -43.37
C GLY A 19 -8.37 -0.05 -43.44
N GLY A 20 -8.84 0.36 -44.63
CA GLY A 20 -10.23 0.75 -44.84
C GLY A 20 -11.21 -0.42 -44.74
N GLY A 21 -10.85 -1.58 -45.31
CA GLY A 21 -11.69 -2.79 -45.28
C GLY A 21 -11.82 -3.40 -43.89
N ALA A 22 -10.72 -3.50 -43.14
CA ALA A 22 -10.73 -4.01 -41.77
C ALA A 22 -11.45 -3.07 -40.80
N GLY A 23 -11.27 -1.75 -40.96
CA GLY A 23 -11.95 -0.74 -40.15
C GLY A 23 -13.47 -0.77 -40.31
N TYR A 24 -13.97 -0.91 -41.55
CA TYR A 24 -15.41 -0.93 -41.81
C TYR A 24 -16.08 -2.21 -41.27
N TRP A 25 -15.41 -3.37 -41.36
CA TRP A 25 -15.94 -4.62 -40.83
C TRP A 25 -16.00 -4.64 -39.29
N PHE A 26 -15.00 -4.08 -38.62
CA PHE A 26 -14.99 -3.98 -37.15
C PHE A 26 -16.04 -2.99 -36.63
N ALA A 27 -16.25 -1.87 -37.34
CA ALA A 27 -17.32 -0.93 -37.01
C ALA A 27 -18.71 -1.56 -37.19
N ASN A 28 -18.94 -2.29 -38.28
CA ASN A 28 -20.23 -2.92 -38.57
C ASN A 28 -20.52 -4.17 -37.72
N GLN A 29 -19.53 -4.69 -36.97
CA GLN A 29 -19.72 -5.76 -35.99
C GLN A 29 -20.09 -5.24 -34.60
N SER A 30 -19.97 -3.92 -34.38
CA SER A 30 -20.29 -3.26 -33.11
C SER A 30 -21.78 -2.89 -32.95
N ASP A 31 -22.58 -3.00 -34.01
CA ASP A 31 -24.02 -2.63 -34.02
C ASP A 31 -24.99 -3.81 -33.83
N LYS A 32 -24.49 -5.01 -33.44
CA LYS A 32 -25.37 -6.06 -32.90
C LYS A 32 -25.44 -5.96 -31.38
N ALA A 33 -26.08 -4.90 -30.91
CA ALA A 33 -26.65 -4.85 -29.57
C ALA A 33 -27.82 -5.85 -29.51
N GLN A 34 -27.51 -7.09 -29.14
CA GLN A 34 -28.49 -8.07 -28.73
C GLN A 34 -29.17 -7.53 -27.46
N PRO A 35 -30.52 -7.46 -27.38
CA PRO A 35 -31.17 -7.26 -26.11
C PRO A 35 -30.95 -8.56 -25.34
N ASP A 36 -29.90 -8.58 -24.54
CA ASP A 36 -29.75 -9.52 -23.45
C ASP A 36 -30.87 -9.19 -22.46
N SER A 37 -32.07 -9.70 -22.73
CA SER A 37 -32.97 -10.14 -21.68
C SER A 37 -32.37 -11.37 -21.02
N THR A 38 -31.15 -11.21 -20.49
CA THR A 38 -30.72 -11.94 -19.32
C THR A 38 -31.71 -11.50 -18.25
N GLN A 39 -32.82 -12.23 -18.15
CA GLN A 39 -33.53 -12.40 -16.91
C GLN A 39 -32.48 -12.90 -15.93
N LYS A 40 -31.78 -11.94 -15.34
CA LYS A 40 -30.93 -12.12 -14.19
C LYS A 40 -31.84 -12.88 -13.25
N THR A 41 -31.55 -14.15 -13.06
CA THR A 41 -32.15 -14.98 -12.02
C THR A 41 -31.57 -14.46 -10.69
N ALA A 42 -31.63 -13.15 -10.48
CA ALA A 42 -31.34 -12.50 -9.24
C ALA A 42 -32.44 -13.00 -8.32
N LYS A 43 -32.04 -13.82 -7.36
CA LYS A 43 -32.94 -14.32 -6.33
C LYS A 43 -33.60 -13.11 -5.67
N VAL A 44 -34.90 -12.98 -5.85
CA VAL A 44 -35.69 -11.96 -5.16
C VAL A 44 -35.62 -12.32 -3.68
N LEU A 45 -35.08 -11.40 -2.87
CA LEU A 45 -34.88 -11.60 -1.44
C LEU A 45 -36.23 -11.48 -0.71
N TYR A 46 -36.97 -10.41 -1.02
CA TYR A 46 -38.32 -10.16 -0.55
C TYR A 46 -39.00 -9.11 -1.45
N TRP A 47 -40.32 -9.07 -1.37
CA TRP A 47 -41.20 -8.09 -2.00
C TRP A 47 -41.66 -7.08 -0.95
N TYR A 48 -41.72 -5.79 -1.28
CA TYR A 48 -42.15 -4.77 -0.33
C TYR A 48 -43.07 -3.73 -0.99
N ASP A 49 -43.86 -3.05 -0.15
CA ASP A 49 -44.69 -1.92 -0.55
C ASP A 49 -43.86 -0.62 -0.39
N PRO A 50 -43.70 0.21 -1.45
CA PRO A 50 -42.93 1.45 -1.39
C PRO A 50 -43.37 2.42 -0.28
N MET A 51 -44.63 2.36 0.17
CA MET A 51 -45.17 3.23 1.22
C MET A 51 -44.99 2.68 2.63
N LYS A 52 -44.74 1.38 2.77
CA LYS A 52 -44.50 0.68 4.04
C LYS A 52 -43.29 -0.26 3.89
N PRO A 53 -42.07 0.30 3.79
CA PRO A 53 -40.86 -0.48 3.52
C PRO A 53 -40.46 -1.44 4.64
N GLU A 54 -41.02 -1.29 5.85
CA GLU A 54 -40.74 -2.16 7.00
C GLU A 54 -41.34 -3.57 6.89
N GLN A 55 -42.28 -3.79 5.96
CA GLN A 55 -43.00 -5.05 5.84
C GLN A 55 -42.57 -5.84 4.61
N HIS A 56 -42.05 -7.04 4.85
CA HIS A 56 -41.46 -7.89 3.82
C HIS A 56 -42.41 -9.06 3.47
N PHE A 57 -42.57 -9.33 2.18
CA PHE A 57 -43.43 -10.40 1.66
C PHE A 57 -42.62 -11.37 0.79
N ASP A 58 -42.85 -12.67 0.94
CA ASP A 58 -42.07 -13.71 0.24
C ASP A 58 -42.59 -14.03 -1.17
N LYS A 59 -43.77 -13.50 -1.56
CA LYS A 59 -44.44 -13.82 -2.82
C LYS A 59 -44.82 -12.56 -3.59
N PRO A 60 -44.73 -12.58 -4.93
CA PRO A 60 -45.32 -11.54 -5.76
C PRO A 60 -46.83 -11.50 -5.54
N GLY A 61 -47.38 -10.31 -5.32
CA GLY A 61 -48.81 -10.17 -5.04
C GLY A 61 -49.25 -8.73 -4.86
N LYS A 62 -50.55 -8.56 -4.61
CA LYS A 62 -51.11 -7.30 -4.12
C LYS A 62 -50.86 -7.15 -2.62
N SER A 63 -50.43 -5.96 -2.22
CA SER A 63 -50.20 -5.59 -0.83
C SER A 63 -51.51 -5.71 -0.02
N PRO A 64 -51.52 -6.37 1.16
CA PRO A 64 -52.72 -6.49 1.99
C PRO A 64 -53.19 -5.17 2.62
N PHE A 65 -52.35 -4.13 2.56
CA PHE A 65 -52.58 -2.84 3.24
C PHE A 65 -53.15 -1.80 2.29
N MET A 66 -52.73 -1.86 1.03
CA MET A 66 -53.27 -1.08 -0.07
C MET A 66 -53.10 -1.96 -1.31
N ASP A 67 -54.16 -2.13 -2.10
CA ASP A 67 -54.34 -3.14 -3.15
C ASP A 67 -53.42 -2.98 -4.40
N MET A 68 -52.17 -2.53 -4.17
CA MET A 68 -51.09 -2.20 -5.09
C MET A 68 -50.11 -3.35 -5.26
N GLN A 69 -49.40 -3.37 -6.38
CA GLN A 69 -48.48 -4.43 -6.75
C GLN A 69 -47.15 -4.28 -6.02
N LEU A 70 -46.74 -5.33 -5.29
CA LEU A 70 -45.47 -5.34 -4.56
C LEU A 70 -44.27 -5.30 -5.52
N VAL A 71 -43.17 -4.65 -5.08
CA VAL A 71 -41.94 -4.50 -5.88
C VAL A 71 -40.86 -5.50 -5.39
N PRO A 72 -40.18 -6.24 -6.28
CA PRO A 72 -39.16 -7.21 -5.89
C PRO A 72 -37.84 -6.51 -5.54
N LYS A 73 -37.26 -6.84 -4.38
CA LYS A 73 -35.88 -6.46 -4.04
C LYS A 73 -34.94 -7.62 -4.35
N TYR A 74 -33.90 -7.34 -5.13
CA TYR A 74 -32.93 -8.34 -5.59
C TYR A 74 -31.73 -8.44 -4.65
N ALA A 75 -31.15 -9.64 -4.53
CA ALA A 75 -29.96 -9.91 -3.72
C ALA A 75 -28.67 -9.19 -4.14
N ASP A 76 -28.67 -8.49 -5.29
CA ASP A 76 -27.44 -8.00 -5.92
C ASP A 76 -27.22 -6.50 -5.78
N GLU A 77 -27.78 -5.89 -4.74
CA GLU A 77 -27.41 -4.56 -4.26
C GLU A 77 -27.15 -4.62 -2.76
N GLY A 78 -25.92 -5.01 -2.42
CA GLY A 78 -25.27 -4.60 -1.18
C GLY A 78 -25.43 -5.48 0.07
N ASP A 79 -26.27 -6.52 0.08
CA ASP A 79 -26.50 -7.30 1.30
C ASP A 79 -26.84 -8.78 1.04
N ALA A 80 -25.90 -9.50 0.41
CA ALA A 80 -25.95 -10.95 0.32
C ALA A 80 -24.68 -11.56 0.94
N GLY A 81 -24.72 -11.69 2.27
CA GLY A 81 -24.02 -12.75 2.97
C GLY A 81 -22.67 -12.35 3.53
N ALA A 82 -22.67 -12.12 4.84
CA ALA A 82 -21.54 -12.34 5.73
C ALA A 82 -21.02 -13.78 5.59
N THR A 83 -20.30 -14.04 4.51
CA THR A 83 -19.54 -15.26 4.29
C THR A 83 -18.19 -14.82 3.76
N GLU A 84 -17.29 -14.52 4.71
CA GLU A 84 -15.83 -14.54 4.53
C GLU A 84 -15.30 -13.87 3.26
N SER A 85 -15.90 -12.76 2.83
CA SER A 85 -15.29 -11.91 1.81
C SER A 85 -14.27 -11.00 2.51
N THR A 86 -13.01 -11.45 2.60
CA THR A 86 -11.84 -10.69 3.09
C THR A 86 -11.57 -9.38 2.31
N VAL A 87 -12.45 -8.99 1.39
CA VAL A 87 -12.28 -7.85 0.49
C VAL A 87 -13.47 -6.91 0.63
N VAL A 88 -13.20 -5.72 1.17
CA VAL A 88 -14.13 -4.60 1.19
C VAL A 88 -14.03 -3.87 -0.15
N LYS A 89 -15.16 -3.69 -0.83
CA LYS A 89 -15.24 -2.90 -2.06
C LYS A 89 -15.60 -1.45 -1.72
N ILE A 90 -14.90 -0.49 -2.32
CA ILE A 90 -15.12 0.94 -2.12
C ILE A 90 -15.35 1.59 -3.49
N ASP A 91 -16.31 2.50 -3.56
CA ASP A 91 -16.65 3.23 -4.78
C ASP A 91 -15.47 4.09 -5.28
N PRO A 92 -15.09 4.02 -6.58
CA PRO A 92 -13.98 4.81 -7.15
C PRO A 92 -14.12 6.33 -7.00
N SER A 93 -15.34 6.88 -7.01
CA SER A 93 -15.57 8.31 -6.82
C SER A 93 -15.19 8.76 -5.40
N ILE A 94 -15.46 7.91 -4.40
CA ILE A 94 -15.06 8.13 -3.01
C ILE A 94 -13.53 8.02 -2.90
N GLN A 95 -12.90 7.04 -3.55
CA GLN A 95 -11.44 6.90 -3.56
C GLN A 95 -10.75 8.13 -4.15
N GLN A 96 -11.30 8.67 -5.24
CA GLN A 96 -10.78 9.87 -5.92
C GLN A 96 -10.98 11.13 -5.06
N ASN A 97 -12.17 11.33 -4.50
CA ASN A 97 -12.47 12.49 -3.66
C ASN A 97 -11.62 12.51 -2.38
N LEU A 98 -11.29 11.32 -1.84
CA LEU A 98 -10.43 11.17 -0.67
C LEU A 98 -8.92 11.17 -1.00
N ALA A 99 -8.55 11.21 -2.29
CA ALA A 99 -7.16 11.21 -2.75
C ALA A 99 -6.29 10.11 -2.12
N ILE A 100 -6.80 8.88 -2.11
CA ILE A 100 -6.09 7.73 -1.53
C ILE A 100 -4.73 7.54 -2.24
N ARG A 101 -3.67 7.30 -1.45
CA ARG A 101 -2.32 7.05 -1.94
C ARG A 101 -1.90 5.62 -1.63
N TYR A 102 -1.23 5.00 -2.60
CA TYR A 102 -0.67 3.67 -2.48
C TYR A 102 0.85 3.72 -2.61
N ALA A 103 1.52 2.80 -1.95
CA ALA A 103 2.95 2.55 -2.12
C ALA A 103 3.16 1.04 -2.22
N MET A 104 4.18 0.61 -2.97
CA MET A 104 4.59 -0.80 -2.95
C MET A 104 5.23 -1.13 -1.60
N VAL A 105 5.00 -2.35 -1.14
CA VAL A 105 5.67 -2.86 0.06
C VAL A 105 7.10 -3.26 -0.32
N GLU A 106 8.07 -2.74 0.41
CA GLU A 106 9.48 -3.05 0.25
C GLU A 106 10.05 -3.63 1.54
N GLN A 107 10.95 -4.60 1.41
CA GLN A 107 11.72 -5.10 2.56
C GLN A 107 12.98 -4.25 2.70
N ALA A 108 13.15 -3.63 3.88
CA ALA A 108 14.33 -2.86 4.20
C ALA A 108 14.85 -3.25 5.59
N MET A 109 16.18 -3.24 5.76
CA MET A 109 16.79 -3.32 7.08
C MET A 109 16.64 -1.97 7.77
N VAL A 110 15.73 -1.89 8.73
CA VAL A 110 15.55 -0.70 9.55
C VAL A 110 16.55 -0.75 10.70
N GLY A 111 17.57 0.10 10.65
CA GLY A 111 18.46 0.29 11.79
C GLY A 111 17.75 1.05 12.92
N SER A 112 17.88 0.58 14.15
CA SER A 112 17.51 1.36 15.33
C SER A 112 18.69 2.25 15.71
N ASN A 113 18.54 3.57 15.60
CA ASN A 113 19.53 4.48 16.16
C ASN A 113 19.26 4.65 17.66
N LEU A 114 20.24 4.31 18.50
CA LEU A 114 20.15 4.48 19.95
C LEU A 114 21.20 5.50 20.39
N LEU A 115 20.74 6.67 20.84
CA LEU A 115 21.60 7.66 21.48
C LEU A 115 21.60 7.40 22.98
N THR A 116 22.78 7.12 23.51
CA THR A 116 23.00 6.88 24.94
C THR A 116 24.12 7.78 25.44
N ASN A 117 24.12 8.04 26.74
CA ASN A 117 25.17 8.77 27.45
C ASN A 117 26.18 7.79 28.07
N GLY A 118 27.40 8.26 28.30
CA GLY A 118 28.45 7.50 28.96
C GLY A 118 29.36 8.41 29.77
N ILE A 119 30.14 7.82 30.67
CA ILE A 119 31.17 8.52 31.44
C ILE A 119 32.56 8.06 31.01
N LEU A 120 33.54 8.95 31.08
CA LEU A 120 34.94 8.62 30.88
C LEU A 120 35.56 8.26 32.23
N GLN A 121 36.11 7.06 32.32
CA GLN A 121 36.81 6.56 33.51
C GLN A 121 38.26 6.23 33.16
N ALA A 122 39.15 6.34 34.16
CA ALA A 122 40.52 5.86 34.02
C ALA A 122 40.55 4.36 33.74
N ASN A 123 41.53 3.92 32.96
CA ASN A 123 41.75 2.50 32.71
C ASN A 123 42.27 1.84 33.99
N GLU A 124 41.41 1.08 34.67
CA GLU A 124 41.72 0.41 35.94
C GLU A 124 42.88 -0.59 35.83
N ARG A 125 43.19 -1.07 34.61
CA ARG A 125 44.35 -1.93 34.36
C ARG A 125 45.68 -1.17 34.31
N GLN A 126 45.63 0.15 34.26
CA GLN A 126 46.80 1.05 34.17
C GLN A 126 46.92 1.93 35.41
N VAL A 127 46.59 1.39 36.58
CA VAL A 127 46.75 2.06 37.87
C VAL A 127 48.00 1.54 38.58
N ALA A 128 48.89 2.45 38.98
CA ALA A 128 50.07 2.13 39.76
C ALA A 128 50.05 2.88 41.09
N ILE A 129 50.21 2.14 42.19
CA ILE A 129 50.35 2.70 43.54
C ILE A 129 51.82 2.53 43.95
N LEU A 130 52.52 3.65 44.12
CA LEU A 130 53.93 3.65 44.50
C LEU A 130 54.06 3.52 46.02
N GLN A 131 54.74 2.47 46.47
CA GLN A 131 55.07 2.23 47.86
C GLN A 131 56.57 1.94 47.99
N THR A 132 57.18 2.38 49.10
CA THR A 132 58.58 2.07 49.38
C THR A 132 58.72 0.59 49.75
N ARG A 133 59.80 -0.06 49.29
CA ARG A 133 60.06 -1.48 49.62
C ARG A 133 60.63 -1.69 51.02
N ALA A 134 61.21 -0.64 51.61
CA ALA A 134 61.81 -0.65 52.93
C ALA A 134 61.60 0.70 53.62
N ASN A 135 61.84 0.74 54.93
CA ASN A 135 61.69 1.95 55.73
C ASN A 135 62.83 2.94 55.51
N GLY A 136 62.54 4.24 55.62
CA GLY A 136 63.50 5.32 55.46
C GLY A 136 62.86 6.70 55.70
N PHE A 137 63.62 7.75 55.42
CA PHE A 137 63.16 9.15 55.52
C PHE A 137 63.24 9.83 54.15
N VAL A 138 62.24 10.66 53.83
CA VAL A 138 62.21 11.45 52.59
C VAL A 138 63.22 12.59 52.70
N GLN A 139 64.15 12.66 51.74
CA GLN A 139 65.20 13.70 51.73
C GLN A 139 64.87 14.85 50.76
N ARG A 140 64.15 14.55 49.67
CA ARG A 140 63.75 15.52 48.65
C ARG A 140 62.40 15.12 48.07
N VAL A 141 61.62 16.11 47.67
CA VAL A 141 60.41 15.91 46.86
C VAL A 141 60.51 16.79 45.63
N TYR A 142 59.91 16.33 44.53
CA TYR A 142 59.79 17.10 43.31
C TYR A 142 58.46 17.85 43.32
N GLY A 143 58.37 19.00 42.64
CA GLY A 143 57.21 19.89 42.65
C GLY A 143 56.00 19.33 41.90
N HIS A 144 55.50 18.17 42.30
CA HIS A 144 54.32 17.52 41.77
C HIS A 144 53.14 17.67 42.73
N ALA A 145 51.96 17.91 42.18
CA ALA A 145 50.70 17.98 42.89
C ALA A 145 49.73 16.90 42.38
N VAL A 146 48.67 16.66 43.16
CA VAL A 146 47.60 15.74 42.76
C VAL A 146 46.90 16.30 41.53
N GLY A 147 46.84 15.50 40.45
CA GLY A 147 46.25 15.88 39.17
C GLY A 147 47.28 16.25 38.09
N ASP A 148 48.56 16.37 38.44
CA ASP A 148 49.61 16.62 37.46
C ASP A 148 49.79 15.42 36.51
N ILE A 149 50.03 15.72 35.24
CA ILE A 149 50.39 14.71 34.24
C ILE A 149 51.89 14.43 34.37
N VAL A 150 52.24 13.20 34.71
CA VAL A 150 53.63 12.74 34.82
C VAL A 150 53.92 11.63 33.81
N SER A 151 55.12 11.66 33.23
CA SER A 151 55.58 10.60 32.33
C SER A 151 56.21 9.44 33.10
N GLN A 152 56.29 8.27 32.46
CA GLN A 152 56.98 7.12 33.04
C GLN A 152 58.45 7.47 33.30
N GLY A 153 58.91 7.23 34.52
CA GLY A 153 60.27 7.53 34.95
C GLY A 153 60.45 8.91 35.59
N SER A 154 59.41 9.75 35.66
CA SER A 154 59.47 10.99 36.43
C SER A 154 59.79 10.72 37.91
N PRO A 155 60.74 11.44 38.50
CA PRO A 155 61.10 11.26 39.90
C PRO A 155 60.04 11.87 40.82
N ILE A 156 59.67 11.15 41.89
CA ILE A 156 58.56 11.54 42.79
C ILE A 156 59.09 11.98 44.16
N ALA A 157 59.95 11.18 44.80
CA ALA A 157 60.57 11.40 46.10
C ALA A 157 61.86 10.59 46.25
#